data_AF-A0A950UAA7-F1
#
_entry.id   AF-A0A950UAA7-F1
#
_cell.length_a   1.000
_cell.length_b   1.000
_cell.length_c   1.000
_cell.angle_alpha   90.00
_cell.angle_beta   90.00
_cell.angle_gamma   90.00
#
_symmetry.space_group_name_H-M   'P 1'
#
loop_
_entity.id
_entity.type
_entity.pdbx_description
1 polymer ?
#
loop_
_entity_poly.entity_id
_entity_poly.type
_entity_poly.pdbx_seq_one_letter_code
_entity_poly.pdbx_strand_id
1 'polypeptide(L)'
;MLEAPGIEEPDLPSERLAGLLAPRATIPVRPAVMSVAMAVPDGRLSSAELAERFGLSEQWIISRTGVRERPTARPEERLSDYAARAGAQALARAGVEAVDLDLVIVGTMTADEVTPNAAPLVAGALGATRAGAFDVG
;
A
#
# COMPACT_ATOMS: atom_id res chain seq x y z
N MET A 1 36.26 4.49 -15.52
CA MET A 1 35.93 4.61 -14.08
C MET A 1 35.34 6.01 -13.92
N LEU A 2 34.01 6.12 -13.95
CA LEU A 2 33.29 7.40 -13.79
C LEU A 2 33.04 7.58 -12.30
N GLU A 3 33.58 8.64 -11.71
CA GLU A 3 33.30 9.01 -10.32
C GLU A 3 31.83 9.41 -10.21
N ALA A 4 31.10 8.77 -9.30
CA ALA A 4 29.75 9.18 -8.98
C ALA A 4 29.79 10.60 -8.36
N PRO A 5 28.90 11.51 -8.77
CA PRO A 5 28.82 12.83 -8.14
C PRO A 5 28.52 12.68 -6.65
N GLY A 6 29.25 13.43 -5.82
CA GLY A 6 29.10 13.42 -4.38
C GLY A 6 27.65 13.69 -3.98
N ILE A 7 27.00 12.70 -3.39
CA ILE A 7 25.71 12.89 -2.75
C ILE A 7 25.99 13.68 -1.48
N GLU A 8 25.65 14.96 -1.49
CA GLU A 8 25.73 15.83 -0.31
C GLU A 8 24.79 15.23 0.75
N GLU A 9 25.37 14.79 1.86
CA GLU A 9 24.62 14.23 2.97
C GLU A 9 23.66 15.32 3.47
N PRO A 10 22.34 15.10 3.44
CA PRO A 10 21.41 16.15 3.82
C PRO A 10 21.66 16.53 5.28
N ASP A 11 22.01 17.80 5.53
CA ASP A 11 22.16 18.38 6.87
C ASP A 11 20.78 18.44 7.55
N LEU A 12 20.36 17.30 8.08
CA LEU A 12 19.15 17.19 8.88
C LEU A 12 19.48 17.69 10.28
N PRO A 13 18.97 18.86 10.71
CA PRO A 13 19.33 19.44 12.00
C PRO A 13 18.99 18.45 13.12
N SER A 14 19.95 18.24 14.02
CA SER A 14 19.90 17.26 15.12
C SER A 14 18.64 17.36 15.99
N GLU A 15 18.06 18.56 16.12
CA GLU A 15 16.79 18.81 16.82
C GLU A 15 15.58 18.17 16.11
N ARG A 16 15.56 18.14 14.77
CA ARG A 16 14.51 17.44 14.00
C ARG A 16 14.61 15.93 14.19
N LEU A 17 15.83 15.39 14.28
CA LEU A 17 16.06 13.98 14.55
C LEU A 17 15.62 13.60 15.96
N ALA A 18 15.91 14.45 16.96
CA ALA A 18 15.52 14.24 18.35
C ALA A 18 13.99 14.16 18.53
N GLY A 19 13.22 15.03 17.85
CA GLY A 19 11.76 14.99 17.86
C GLY A 19 11.13 13.80 17.11
N LEU A 20 11.86 13.25 16.13
CA LEU A 20 11.45 12.05 15.40
C LEU A 20 11.69 10.77 16.24
N LEU A 21 12.77 10.75 17.01
CA LEU A 21 13.22 9.60 17.80
C LEU A 21 12.71 9.59 19.25
N ALA A 22 12.01 10.63 19.70
CA ALA A 22 11.43 10.68 21.04
C ALA A 22 10.40 9.54 21.21
N PRO A 23 10.58 8.64 22.20
CA PRO A 23 9.67 7.52 22.41
C PRO A 23 8.28 8.02 22.82
N ARG A 24 7.24 7.57 22.13
CA ARG A 24 5.86 7.74 22.60
C ARG A 24 5.65 6.90 23.87
N ALA A 25 4.81 7.40 24.77
CA ALA A 25 4.40 6.64 25.94
C ALA A 25 3.83 5.28 25.48
N THR A 26 4.53 4.20 25.81
CA THR A 26 4.08 2.84 25.51
C THR A 26 3.05 2.46 26.56
N ILE A 27 1.78 2.70 26.22
CA ILE A 27 0.70 2.01 26.93
C ILE A 27 0.88 0.51 26.59
N PRO A 28 0.93 -0.40 27.56
CA PRO A 28 0.92 -1.83 27.27
C PRO A 28 -0.42 -2.18 26.61
N VAL A 29 -0.44 -2.08 25.29
CA VAL A 29 -1.57 -2.46 24.45
C VAL A 29 -1.37 -3.91 24.03
N ARG A 30 -2.43 -4.70 24.15
CA ARG A 30 -2.49 -5.98 23.46
C ARG A 30 -2.63 -5.69 21.98
N PRO A 31 -1.83 -6.32 21.10
CA PRO A 31 -2.01 -6.12 19.66
C PRO A 31 -3.42 -6.53 19.26
N ALA A 32 -4.09 -5.67 18.51
CA ALA A 32 -5.45 -5.87 18.03
C ALA A 32 -5.60 -5.24 16.65
N VAL A 33 -6.53 -5.79 15.86
CA VAL A 33 -6.95 -5.15 14.60
C VAL A 33 -7.99 -4.09 14.95
N MET A 34 -7.62 -2.82 14.80
CA MET A 34 -8.53 -1.69 15.12
C MET A 34 -9.61 -1.51 14.06
N SER A 35 -9.26 -1.70 12.79
CA SER A 35 -10.20 -1.58 11.67
C SER A 35 -9.67 -2.31 10.43
N VAL A 36 -10.57 -2.52 9.47
CA VAL A 36 -10.25 -3.03 8.13
C VAL A 36 -11.01 -2.18 7.12
N ALA A 37 -10.39 -1.92 5.97
CA ALA A 37 -11.03 -1.28 4.83
C ALA A 37 -10.47 -1.84 3.52
N MET A 38 -11.16 -1.57 2.42
CA MET A 38 -10.76 -2.03 1.09
C MET A 38 -11.01 -0.93 0.07
N ALA A 39 -10.12 -0.85 -0.91
CA ALA A 39 -10.32 -0.10 -2.14
C ALA A 39 -10.08 -1.07 -3.29
N VAL A 40 -11.05 -1.19 -4.19
CA VAL A 40 -10.99 -2.08 -5.33
C VAL A 40 -11.21 -1.29 -6.61
N PRO A 41 -10.66 -1.74 -7.74
CA PRO A 41 -10.97 -1.14 -9.03
C PRO A 41 -12.45 -1.19 -9.36
N ASP A 42 -12.91 -0.15 -10.07
CA ASP A 42 -14.27 -0.12 -10.62
C ASP A 42 -14.39 -1.02 -11.86
N GLY A 43 -13.30 -1.18 -12.60
CA GLY A 43 -13.24 -2.06 -13.77
C GLY A 43 -13.59 -3.51 -13.40
N ARG A 44 -14.36 -4.18 -14.27
CA ARG A 44 -14.78 -5.57 -14.11
C ARG A 44 -14.38 -6.37 -15.34
N LEU A 45 -13.83 -7.56 -15.12
CA LEU A 45 -13.57 -8.55 -16.15
C LEU A 45 -14.37 -9.80 -15.85
N SER A 46 -15.35 -10.10 -16.70
CA SER A 46 -16.16 -11.31 -16.57
C SER A 46 -15.36 -12.56 -16.95
N SER A 47 -15.81 -13.72 -16.48
CA SER A 47 -15.22 -15.00 -16.86
C SER A 47 -15.58 -15.38 -18.29
N ALA A 48 -16.69 -14.88 -18.85
CA ALA A 48 -17.00 -15.01 -20.27
C ALA A 48 -15.95 -14.30 -21.13
N GLU A 49 -15.67 -13.01 -20.87
CA GLU A 49 -14.65 -12.24 -21.59
C GLU A 49 -13.24 -12.84 -21.41
N LEU A 50 -12.92 -13.32 -20.21
CA LEU A 50 -11.63 -13.96 -19.96
C LEU A 50 -11.50 -15.31 -20.70
N ALA A 51 -12.57 -16.12 -20.70
CA ALA A 51 -12.56 -17.43 -21.36
C ALA A 51 -12.41 -17.28 -22.88
N GLU A 52 -13.07 -16.30 -23.48
CA GLU A 52 -12.94 -15.98 -24.91
C GLU A 52 -11.48 -15.68 -25.30
N ARG A 53 -10.76 -14.89 -24.50
CA ARG A 53 -9.32 -14.57 -24.75
C ARG A 53 -8.41 -15.80 -24.79
N PHE A 54 -8.80 -16.88 -24.13
CA PHE A 54 -8.01 -18.11 -24.02
C PHE A 54 -8.62 -19.30 -24.77
N GLY A 55 -9.70 -19.10 -25.53
CA GLY A 55 -10.39 -20.18 -26.25
C GLY A 55 -11.02 -21.24 -25.30
N LEU A 56 -11.40 -20.83 -24.10
CA LEU A 56 -12.04 -21.67 -23.09
C LEU A 56 -13.54 -21.36 -23.01
N SER A 57 -14.30 -22.21 -22.32
CA SER A 57 -15.68 -21.87 -21.94
C SER A 57 -15.71 -21.16 -20.59
N GLU A 58 -16.67 -20.25 -20.39
CA GLU A 58 -16.90 -19.61 -19.09
C GLU A 58 -17.08 -20.66 -17.98
N GLN A 59 -17.82 -21.74 -18.27
CA GLN A 59 -18.07 -22.83 -17.33
C GLN A 59 -16.80 -23.57 -16.90
N TRP A 60 -15.76 -23.60 -17.74
CA TRP A 60 -14.46 -24.15 -17.36
C TRP A 60 -13.84 -23.35 -16.21
N ILE A 61 -13.93 -22.01 -16.25
CA ILE A 61 -13.41 -21.13 -15.20
C ILE A 61 -14.26 -21.26 -13.93
N ILE A 62 -15.59 -21.17 -14.06
CA ILE A 62 -16.52 -21.21 -12.92
C ILE A 62 -16.42 -22.55 -12.19
N SER A 63 -16.39 -23.67 -12.91
CA SER A 63 -16.36 -25.01 -12.29
C SER A 63 -15.09 -25.29 -11.48
N ARG A 64 -13.97 -24.64 -11.80
CA ARG A 64 -12.69 -24.84 -11.10
C ARG A 64 -12.38 -23.81 -10.03
N THR A 65 -12.88 -22.57 -10.18
CA THR A 65 -12.49 -21.45 -9.31
C THR A 65 -13.66 -20.85 -8.54
N GLY A 66 -14.90 -21.09 -8.97
CA GLY A 66 -16.10 -20.40 -8.47
C GLY A 66 -16.20 -18.93 -8.88
N VAL A 67 -15.22 -18.38 -9.60
CA VAL A 67 -15.17 -16.96 -9.94
C VAL A 67 -16.01 -16.68 -11.19
N ARG A 68 -16.94 -15.73 -11.08
CA ARG A 68 -17.77 -15.25 -12.20
C ARG A 68 -17.21 -13.97 -12.81
N GLU A 69 -16.71 -13.07 -12.00
CA GLU A 69 -16.08 -11.82 -12.41
C GLU A 69 -14.92 -11.48 -11.46
N ARG A 70 -14.01 -10.61 -11.90
CA ARG A 70 -12.99 -10.01 -11.03
C ARG A 70 -12.87 -8.50 -11.26
N PRO A 71 -12.55 -7.72 -10.21
CA PRO A 71 -12.06 -6.36 -10.39
C PRO A 71 -10.79 -6.36 -11.24
N THR A 72 -10.64 -5.37 -12.11
CA THR A 72 -9.43 -5.15 -12.90
C THR A 72 -9.08 -3.68 -12.87
N ALA A 73 -7.82 -3.38 -12.55
CA ALA A 73 -7.30 -2.03 -12.65
C ALA A 73 -7.17 -1.62 -14.12
N ARG A 74 -7.37 -0.32 -14.38
CA ARG A 74 -7.03 0.31 -15.65
C ARG A 74 -5.53 0.64 -15.69
N PRO A 75 -4.92 0.82 -16.87
CA PRO A 75 -3.48 1.09 -16.99
C PRO A 75 -2.97 2.30 -16.20
N GLU A 76 -3.82 3.29 -15.97
CA GLU A 76 -3.52 4.50 -15.21
C GLU A 76 -3.70 4.35 -13.69
N GLU A 77 -4.33 3.27 -13.22
CA GLU A 77 -4.63 3.05 -11.80
C GLU A 77 -3.47 2.31 -11.12
N ARG A 78 -3.03 2.83 -9.98
CA ARG A 78 -1.85 2.33 -9.28
C ARG A 78 -2.21 1.57 -7.99
N LEU A 79 -1.43 0.55 -7.66
CA LEU A 79 -1.54 -0.19 -6.41
C LEU A 79 -1.43 0.75 -5.20
N SER A 80 -0.44 1.64 -5.22
CA SER A 80 -0.19 2.61 -4.15
C SER A 80 -1.40 3.52 -3.88
N ASP A 81 -2.14 3.91 -4.92
CA ASP A 81 -3.37 4.71 -4.77
C ASP A 81 -4.48 3.91 -4.08
N TYR A 82 -4.66 2.64 -4.45
CA TYR A 82 -5.62 1.76 -3.78
C TYR A 82 -5.25 1.52 -2.32
N ALA A 83 -3.98 1.27 -2.04
CA ALA A 83 -3.48 1.08 -0.69
C ALA A 83 -3.67 2.34 0.17
N ALA A 84 -3.39 3.53 -0.35
CA ALA A 84 -3.64 4.80 0.33
C ALA A 84 -5.13 5.04 0.59
N ARG A 85 -6.00 4.80 -0.40
CA ARG A 85 -7.46 4.91 -0.22
C ARG A 85 -7.99 3.96 0.85
N ALA A 86 -7.55 2.70 0.85
CA ALA A 86 -7.93 1.73 1.85
C ALA A 86 -7.39 2.13 3.24
N GLY A 87 -6.12 2.56 3.32
CA GLY A 87 -5.49 3.02 4.55
C GLY A 87 -6.21 4.22 5.18
N ALA A 88 -6.56 5.23 4.38
CA ALA A 88 -7.29 6.41 4.85
C ALA A 88 -8.66 6.04 5.43
N GLN A 89 -9.39 5.11 4.77
CA GLN A 89 -10.67 4.61 5.29
C GLN A 89 -10.49 3.80 6.58
N ALA A 90 -9.44 2.99 6.68
CA ALA A 90 -9.14 2.22 7.89
C ALA A 90 -8.82 3.14 9.07
N LEU A 91 -7.97 4.15 8.86
CA LEU A 91 -7.64 5.17 9.86
C LEU A 91 -8.88 5.92 10.35
N ALA A 92 -9.73 6.38 9.42
CA ALA A 92 -10.97 7.05 9.75
C ALA A 92 -11.93 6.16 10.58
N ARG A 93 -12.05 4.86 10.24
CA ARG A 93 -12.87 3.90 11.01
C ARG A 93 -12.29 3.62 12.40
N ALA A 94 -10.97 3.64 12.54
CA ALA A 94 -10.27 3.42 13.80
C ALA A 94 -10.23 4.66 14.71
N GLY A 95 -10.51 5.85 14.16
CA GLY A 95 -10.32 7.12 14.88
C GLY A 95 -8.83 7.40 15.17
N VAL A 96 -7.95 7.00 14.25
CA VAL A 96 -6.49 7.17 14.36
C VAL A 96 -6.02 8.16 13.31
N GLU A 97 -5.24 9.16 13.72
CA GLU A 97 -4.63 10.11 12.80
C GLU A 97 -3.39 9.50 12.13
N ALA A 98 -3.13 9.83 10.86
CA ALA A 98 -2.00 9.26 10.13
C ALA A 98 -0.63 9.57 10.77
N VAL A 99 -0.51 10.73 11.43
CA VAL A 99 0.70 11.13 12.18
C VAL A 99 0.96 10.26 13.42
N ASP A 100 -0.03 9.51 13.87
CA ASP A 100 0.08 8.56 14.97
C ASP A 100 0.55 7.19 14.55
N LEU A 101 0.69 6.93 13.24
CA LEU A 101 1.34 5.73 12.75
C LEU A 101 2.85 5.78 12.99
N ASP A 102 3.38 4.70 13.57
CA ASP A 102 4.82 4.49 13.72
C ASP A 102 5.41 3.64 12.57
N LEU A 103 4.55 2.89 11.85
CA LEU A 103 4.98 1.99 10.78
C LEU A 103 3.88 1.78 9.72
N VAL A 104 4.25 1.85 8.44
CA VAL A 104 3.43 1.47 7.29
C VAL A 104 4.10 0.31 6.56
N ILE A 105 3.40 -0.82 6.44
CA ILE A 105 3.88 -2.00 5.71
C ILE A 105 2.93 -2.25 4.54
N VAL A 106 3.47 -2.39 3.32
CA VAL A 106 2.71 -2.82 2.15
C VAL A 106 3.14 -4.22 1.75
N GLY A 107 2.23 -5.18 1.85
CA GLY A 107 2.44 -6.54 1.35
C GLY A 107 2.11 -6.62 -0.14
N THR A 108 3.11 -6.76 -1.02
CA THR A 108 2.87 -6.81 -2.47
C THR A 108 3.97 -7.53 -3.25
N MET A 109 3.58 -8.29 -4.28
CA MET A 109 4.48 -8.83 -5.32
C MET A 109 4.33 -8.10 -6.66
N THR A 110 3.51 -7.04 -6.70
CA THR A 110 3.16 -6.30 -7.92
C THR A 110 3.27 -4.80 -7.65
N ALA A 111 4.42 -4.38 -7.08
CA ALA A 111 4.70 -2.97 -6.87
C ALA A 111 4.59 -2.19 -8.18
N ASP A 112 4.10 -0.94 -8.11
CA ASP A 112 3.93 -0.08 -9.29
C ASP A 112 5.25 0.19 -10.00
N GLU A 113 6.34 0.28 -9.23
CA GLU A 113 7.70 0.55 -9.69
C GLU A 113 8.68 -0.36 -8.93
N VAL A 114 9.88 -0.57 -9.48
CA VAL A 114 10.97 -1.27 -8.78
C VAL A 114 11.51 -0.42 -7.62
N THR A 115 11.54 0.90 -7.82
CA THR A 115 11.93 1.89 -6.82
C THR A 115 11.24 3.22 -7.12
N PRO A 116 10.73 3.95 -6.12
CA PRO A 116 10.70 3.60 -4.69
C PRO A 116 9.72 2.45 -4.37
N ASN A 117 9.84 1.89 -3.17
CA ASN A 117 8.85 0.98 -2.61
C ASN A 117 7.45 1.63 -2.56
N ALA A 118 6.39 0.82 -2.57
CA ALA A 118 5.01 1.27 -2.48
C ALA A 118 4.68 1.87 -1.09
N ALA A 119 5.20 1.30 -0.01
CA ALA A 119 4.91 1.75 1.36
C ALA A 119 5.30 3.21 1.63
N PRO A 120 6.49 3.71 1.24
CA PRO A 120 6.80 5.14 1.32
C PRO A 120 5.83 6.04 0.55
N LEU A 121 5.36 5.61 -0.64
CA LEU A 121 4.36 6.36 -1.40
C LEU A 121 3.02 6.41 -0.66
N VAL A 122 2.59 5.29 -0.09
CA VAL A 122 1.37 5.19 0.72
C VAL A 122 1.47 6.04 1.98
N ALA A 123 2.59 5.96 2.71
CA ALA A 123 2.83 6.76 3.91
C ALA A 123 2.79 8.27 3.60
N GLY A 124 3.41 8.68 2.48
CA GLY A 124 3.33 10.05 1.98
C GLY A 124 1.91 10.49 1.66
N ALA A 125 1.15 9.66 0.93
CA ALA A 125 -0.24 9.94 0.55
C ALA A 125 -1.19 10.02 1.76
N LEU A 126 -0.94 9.25 2.82
CA LEU A 126 -1.71 9.30 4.07
C LEU A 126 -1.32 10.48 4.97
N GLY A 127 -0.16 11.10 4.75
CA GLY A 127 0.39 12.09 5.68
C GLY A 127 1.05 11.48 6.93
N ALA A 128 1.45 10.21 6.86
CA ALA A 128 2.13 9.48 7.95
C ALA A 128 3.62 9.86 8.05
N THR A 129 3.90 11.14 8.31
CA THR A 129 5.25 11.75 8.22
C THR A 129 6.26 11.24 9.24
N ARG A 130 5.82 10.50 10.27
CA ARG A 130 6.65 9.93 11.33
C ARG A 130 6.86 8.42 11.20
N ALA A 131 6.14 7.76 10.30
CA ALA A 131 6.15 6.31 10.19
C ALA A 131 7.39 5.83 9.41
N GLY A 132 8.00 4.75 9.89
CA GLY A 132 8.85 3.93 9.02
C GLY A 132 7.99 3.31 7.91
N ALA A 133 8.56 3.06 6.73
CA ALA A 133 7.79 2.48 5.63
C ALA A 133 8.63 1.52 4.77
N PHE A 134 8.14 0.30 4.57
CA PHE A 134 8.79 -0.70 3.71
C PHE A 134 7.80 -1.72 3.13
N ASP A 135 8.20 -2.36 2.03
CA ASP A 135 7.42 -3.39 1.34
C ASP A 135 7.84 -4.79 1.80
N VAL A 136 6.90 -5.73 1.75
CA VAL A 136 7.14 -7.17 1.98
C VAL A 136 6.51 -7.95 0.82
N GLY A 137 7.30 -8.78 0.14
CA GLY A 137 6.83 -9.56 -1.01
C GLY A 137 7.90 -10.47 -1.59
#